data_AF-A0A2E7PD84-F1
#
_entry.id   AF-A0A2E7PD84-F1
#
_cell.length_a   1.000
_cell.length_b   1.000
_cell.length_c   1.000
_cell.angle_alpha   90.00
_cell.angle_beta   90.00
_cell.angle_gamma   90.00
#
_symmetry.space_group_name_H-M   'P 1'
#
loop_
_entity.id
_entity.type
_entity.pdbx_description
1 polymer ?
#
loop_
_entity_poly.entity_id
_entity_poly.type
_entity_poly.pdbx_seq_one_letter_code
_entity_poly.pdbx_strand_id
1 'polypeptide(L)'
;MLDTLILTPGSPETGAEVLKPDIRVLESEDTYGKVSVEPLQRGFGLTIGNPLRRILLSSTNGSAITWVKIDDVVHEYAAIPGVKEEVMELLLNIKRIRIRSQADRAGKMRLEVQGEGRVCAGDISTSSDFEIVNPELHLATLDSNDAHLTIEFNVEQGVGYQAATQADSGTNPPVGVLPVDAVFSPVRKVNYNVERTRVGQVTDYERLVIEVWTDGTIKAVEAVQQAAENLVNHFFLFSNLSRVGEGEADRTPLVVSPEIYQTPIEKLELSPRTLNCLKRSHISKVGEVLEMSDEELLKIRNFGEKSLVELKEKLAENGVTDINIEPTGTVGDISPEDLGELMGGGEAPADSPGEAPGMTIENLEEDADDGADDDDDGDDMDDEDDE
;
A
#
# COMPACT_ATOMS: atom_id res chain seq x y z
N MET A 1 44.14 -12.90 19.33
CA MET A 1 43.70 -12.47 20.67
C MET A 1 42.19 -12.39 20.61
N LEU A 2 41.52 -13.43 21.09
CA LEU A 2 40.06 -13.50 21.20
C LEU A 2 39.71 -12.93 22.57
N ASP A 3 39.20 -11.70 22.60
CA ASP A 3 38.71 -11.09 23.84
C ASP A 3 37.53 -11.88 24.36
N THR A 4 37.77 -12.51 25.51
CA THR A 4 36.81 -13.31 26.24
C THR A 4 35.81 -12.32 26.88
N LEU A 5 34.60 -12.26 26.34
CA LEU A 5 33.48 -11.54 26.96
C LEU A 5 33.19 -12.19 28.32
N ILE A 6 33.71 -11.60 29.39
CA ILE A 6 33.36 -11.97 30.76
C ILE A 6 31.96 -11.41 31.01
N LEU A 7 30.94 -12.23 30.80
CA LEU A 7 29.58 -11.99 31.28
C LEU A 7 29.63 -11.90 32.80
N THR A 8 29.43 -10.69 33.33
CA THR A 8 29.27 -10.49 34.78
C THR A 8 27.93 -11.13 35.18
N PRO A 9 27.88 -12.01 36.19
CA PRO A 9 26.63 -12.64 36.60
C PRO A 9 25.74 -11.59 37.27
N GLY A 10 24.76 -11.06 36.53
CA GLY A 10 23.64 -10.31 37.08
C GLY A 10 22.71 -11.25 37.84
N SER A 11 22.21 -10.81 38.99
CA SER A 11 21.15 -11.51 39.72
C SER A 11 19.93 -11.67 38.80
N PRO A 12 19.21 -12.80 38.83
CA PRO A 12 17.97 -12.95 38.06
C PRO A 12 16.98 -11.90 38.55
N GLU A 13 16.64 -10.94 37.67
CA GLU A 13 15.66 -9.90 37.99
C GLU A 13 14.34 -10.56 38.36
N THR A 14 14.05 -10.51 39.65
CA THR A 14 12.89 -11.13 40.26
C THR A 14 11.69 -10.27 39.87
N GLY A 15 10.93 -10.74 38.87
CA GLY A 15 9.66 -10.14 38.46
C GLY A 15 9.80 -8.71 37.96
N ALA A 16 10.26 -8.53 36.71
CA ALA A 16 10.12 -7.26 36.03
C ALA A 16 8.63 -6.90 35.97
N GLU A 17 8.18 -5.98 36.83
CA GLU A 17 6.93 -5.26 36.57
C GLU A 17 7.05 -4.73 35.15
N VAL A 18 6.15 -5.18 34.27
CA VAL A 18 6.10 -4.71 32.89
C VAL A 18 5.63 -3.27 32.93
N LEU A 19 6.58 -2.34 33.11
CA LEU A 19 6.32 -0.92 33.03
C LEU A 19 5.83 -0.63 31.63
N LYS A 20 4.60 -0.12 31.53
CA LYS A 20 4.02 0.29 30.26
C LYS A 20 4.63 1.64 29.89
N PRO A 21 5.37 1.75 28.77
CA PRO A 21 5.87 3.03 28.29
C PRO A 21 4.68 3.94 27.95
N ASP A 22 4.78 5.21 28.33
CA ASP A 22 3.81 6.25 28.03
C ASP A 22 4.38 7.16 26.93
N ILE A 23 3.52 7.55 25.99
CA ILE A 23 3.88 8.45 24.89
C ILE A 23 3.29 9.82 25.18
N ARG A 24 4.14 10.85 25.23
CA ARG A 24 3.75 12.24 25.49
C ARG A 24 4.19 13.14 24.38
N VAL A 25 3.24 13.90 23.83
CA VAL A 25 3.52 15.00 22.91
C VAL A 25 3.92 16.22 23.74
N LEU A 26 5.17 16.65 23.62
CA LEU A 26 5.71 17.81 24.34
C LEU A 26 5.36 19.11 23.63
N GLU A 27 5.54 19.13 22.31
CA GLU A 27 5.26 20.28 21.45
C GLU A 27 4.61 19.77 20.17
N SER A 28 3.57 20.47 19.71
CA SER A 28 2.85 20.14 18.48
C SER A 28 2.47 21.44 17.78
N GLU A 29 3.21 21.75 16.73
CA GLU A 29 2.92 22.80 15.75
C GLU A 29 2.62 22.13 14.40
N ASP A 30 2.22 22.92 13.40
CA ASP A 30 1.87 22.35 12.09
C ASP A 30 3.11 21.82 11.34
N THR A 31 4.25 22.50 11.46
CA THR A 31 5.51 22.14 10.78
C THR A 31 6.54 21.51 11.70
N TYR A 32 6.29 21.47 13.01
CA TYR A 32 7.22 20.96 14.00
C TYR A 32 6.51 20.15 15.09
N GLY A 33 7.10 19.03 15.48
CA GLY A 33 6.56 18.18 16.54
C GLY A 33 7.66 17.58 17.40
N LYS A 34 7.39 17.49 18.70
CA LYS A 34 8.28 16.90 19.69
C LYS A 34 7.54 15.88 20.52
N VAL A 35 7.95 14.62 20.42
CA VAL A 35 7.32 13.48 21.10
C VAL A 35 8.33 12.84 22.03
N SER A 36 7.90 12.43 23.22
CA SER A 36 8.73 11.69 24.17
C SER A 36 8.08 10.39 24.59
N VAL A 37 8.89 9.36 24.76
CA VAL A 37 8.47 8.03 25.23
C VAL A 37 9.30 7.63 26.44
N GLU A 38 8.63 7.35 27.55
CA GLU A 38 9.26 6.90 28.81
C GLU A 38 8.26 6.09 29.68
N PRO A 39 8.73 5.14 30.52
CA PRO A 39 10.10 4.64 30.61
C PRO A 39 10.38 3.52 29.60
N LEU A 40 11.56 3.54 28.98
CA LEU A 40 12.06 2.48 28.11
C LEU A 40 13.18 1.70 28.81
N GLN A 41 13.28 0.41 28.55
CA GLN A 41 14.43 -0.38 29.00
C GLN A 41 15.72 0.14 28.34
N ARG A 42 16.86 -0.06 29.03
CA ARG A 42 18.16 0.34 28.51
C ARG A 42 18.44 -0.24 27.12
N GLY A 43 18.86 0.62 26.19
CA GLY A 43 19.11 0.28 24.79
C GLY A 43 17.89 0.42 23.87
N PHE A 44 16.66 0.37 24.39
CA PHE A 44 15.46 0.50 23.55
C PHE A 44 15.28 1.90 22.97
N GLY A 45 15.83 2.95 23.58
CA GLY A 45 15.77 4.30 23.02
C GLY A 45 16.41 4.36 21.63
N LEU A 46 17.57 3.71 21.45
CA LEU A 46 18.26 3.63 20.16
C LEU A 46 17.56 2.67 19.20
N THR A 47 17.09 1.52 19.70
CA THR A 47 16.40 0.51 18.91
C THR A 47 15.10 1.03 18.30
N ILE A 48 14.39 1.94 18.97
CA ILE A 48 13.16 2.56 18.48
C ILE A 48 13.46 3.84 17.70
N GLY A 49 14.33 4.71 18.24
CA GLY A 49 14.59 6.03 17.67
C GLY A 49 15.25 5.99 16.29
N ASN A 50 16.23 5.10 16.09
CA ASN A 50 16.95 5.04 14.82
C ASN A 50 16.08 4.53 13.65
N PRO A 51 15.32 3.42 13.78
CA PRO A 51 14.40 2.99 12.72
C PRO A 51 13.29 4.01 12.43
N LEU A 52 12.67 4.61 13.46
CA LEU A 52 11.65 5.64 13.24
C LEU A 52 12.21 6.83 12.47
N ARG A 53 13.42 7.30 12.82
CA ARG A 53 14.10 8.36 12.06
C ARG A 53 14.32 7.99 10.60
N ARG A 54 14.65 6.73 10.30
CA ARG A 54 14.84 6.28 8.92
C ARG A 54 13.53 6.29 8.14
N ILE A 55 12.47 5.69 8.69
CA ILE A 55 11.16 5.61 8.04
C ILE A 55 10.57 6.99 7.80
N LEU A 56 10.66 7.90 8.78
CA LEU A 56 10.22 9.28 8.62
C LEU A 56 10.90 10.02 7.46
N LEU A 57 12.16 9.69 7.15
CA LEU A 57 12.89 10.34 6.07
C LEU A 57 12.71 9.62 4.72
N SER A 58 12.49 8.31 4.72
CA SER A 58 12.47 7.48 3.50
C SER A 58 11.08 7.09 2.99
N SER A 59 10.12 6.91 3.88
CA SER A 59 8.92 6.10 3.63
C SER A 59 7.65 6.75 4.18
N THR A 60 7.63 8.08 4.26
CA THR A 60 6.41 8.84 4.49
C THR A 60 5.77 9.16 3.14
N ASN A 61 4.48 8.89 3.02
CA ASN A 61 3.71 9.20 1.82
C ASN A 61 3.58 10.72 1.68
N GLY A 62 3.72 11.20 0.45
CA GLY A 62 3.40 12.58 0.12
C GLY A 62 3.09 12.75 -1.36
N SER A 63 2.83 13.99 -1.75
CA SER A 63 2.39 14.32 -3.10
C SER A 63 3.37 15.28 -3.75
N ALA A 64 3.69 15.03 -5.01
CA ALA A 64 4.62 15.85 -5.78
C ALA A 64 4.17 15.96 -7.24
N ILE A 65 4.69 16.98 -7.92
CA ILE A 65 4.47 17.20 -9.35
C ILE A 65 5.49 16.35 -10.12
N THR A 66 5.02 15.45 -10.99
CA THR A 66 5.89 14.54 -11.76
C THR A 66 6.21 15.07 -13.15
N TRP A 67 5.27 15.78 -13.76
CA TRP A 67 5.49 16.46 -15.03
C TRP A 67 4.63 17.71 -15.13
N VAL A 68 5.07 18.61 -16.02
CA VAL A 68 4.45 19.89 -16.30
C VAL A 68 4.32 20.03 -17.81
N LYS A 69 3.19 20.53 -18.28
CA LYS A 69 3.00 20.92 -19.68
C LYS A 69 2.71 22.41 -19.73
N ILE A 70 3.57 23.14 -20.44
CA ILE A 70 3.46 24.59 -20.59
C ILE A 70 3.06 24.86 -22.05
N ASP A 71 2.07 25.72 -22.26
CA ASP A 71 1.64 26.08 -23.60
C ASP A 71 2.78 26.77 -24.37
N ASP A 72 2.90 26.45 -25.67
CA ASP A 72 3.94 26.95 -26.59
C ASP A 72 5.40 26.66 -26.21
N VAL A 73 5.65 25.77 -25.24
CA VAL A 73 6.99 25.32 -24.85
C VAL A 73 7.20 23.86 -25.23
N VAL A 74 8.24 23.62 -26.04
CA VAL A 74 8.60 22.26 -26.48
C VAL A 74 9.66 21.62 -25.58
N HIS A 75 10.57 22.41 -25.01
CA HIS A 75 11.71 21.94 -24.25
C HIS A 75 12.07 22.90 -23.09
N GLU A 76 12.81 22.39 -22.12
CA GLU A 76 13.17 23.08 -20.86
C GLU A 76 14.09 24.30 -21.04
N TYR A 77 14.83 24.41 -22.15
CA TYR A 77 15.72 25.54 -22.43
C TYR A 77 15.05 26.73 -23.13
N ALA A 78 13.73 26.69 -23.31
CA ALA A 78 13.02 27.75 -23.99
C ALA A 78 12.77 28.95 -23.05
N ALA A 79 12.61 30.13 -23.64
CA ALA A 79 12.06 31.30 -22.96
C ALA A 79 10.57 31.41 -23.30
N ILE A 80 9.75 31.78 -22.32
CA ILE A 80 8.31 32.01 -22.53
C ILE A 80 8.11 33.51 -22.85
N PRO A 81 7.56 33.87 -24.02
CA PRO A 81 7.30 35.27 -24.36
C PRO A 81 6.41 35.95 -23.30
N GLY A 82 6.84 37.10 -22.78
CA GLY A 82 6.07 37.89 -21.81
C GLY A 82 6.19 37.42 -20.36
N VAL A 83 6.98 36.39 -20.08
CA VAL A 83 7.37 35.95 -18.73
C VAL A 83 8.83 36.31 -18.48
N LYS A 84 9.15 36.78 -17.29
CA LYS A 84 10.49 37.21 -16.91
C LYS A 84 11.45 36.04 -16.67
N GLU A 85 10.96 34.98 -16.04
CA GLU A 85 11.70 33.78 -15.69
C GLU A 85 11.81 32.81 -16.88
N GLU A 86 12.94 32.12 -17.01
CA GLU A 86 13.13 31.05 -18.00
C GLU A 86 12.40 29.76 -17.57
N VAL A 87 12.13 28.85 -18.52
CA VAL A 87 11.43 27.59 -18.22
C VAL A 87 12.15 26.77 -17.14
N MET A 88 13.49 26.69 -17.16
CA MET A 88 14.26 26.00 -16.11
C MET A 88 14.06 26.60 -14.71
N GLU A 89 14.02 27.93 -14.60
CA GLU A 89 13.78 28.61 -13.33
C GLU A 89 12.35 28.37 -12.85
N LEU A 90 11.38 28.41 -13.77
CA LEU A 90 9.99 28.10 -13.50
C LEU A 90 9.82 26.65 -13.01
N LEU A 91 10.46 25.66 -13.64
CA LEU A 91 10.43 24.26 -13.20
C LEU A 91 11.01 24.09 -11.79
N LEU A 92 12.09 24.82 -11.46
CA LEU A 92 12.68 24.81 -10.11
C LEU A 92 11.74 25.42 -9.06
N ASN A 93 11.00 26.48 -9.41
CA ASN A 93 9.99 27.07 -8.55
C ASN A 93 8.79 26.12 -8.37
N ILE A 94 8.36 25.44 -9.44
CA ILE A 94 7.27 24.45 -9.39
C ILE A 94 7.63 23.28 -8.45
N LYS A 95 8.89 22.81 -8.46
CA LYS A 95 9.38 21.77 -7.53
C LYS A 95 9.29 22.18 -6.05
N ARG A 96 9.16 23.48 -5.75
CA ARG A 96 8.98 24.01 -4.38
C ARG A 96 7.53 24.09 -3.94
N ILE A 97 6.56 23.84 -4.82
CA ILE A 97 5.15 23.76 -4.44
C ILE A 97 4.96 22.60 -3.45
N ARG A 98 4.10 22.79 -2.45
CA ARG A 98 3.72 21.79 -1.46
C ARG A 98 2.24 21.51 -1.59
N ILE A 99 1.93 20.25 -1.85
CA ILE A 99 0.58 19.79 -2.18
C ILE A 99 0.18 18.76 -1.16
N ARG A 100 -0.93 19.02 -0.46
CA ARG A 100 -1.62 18.03 0.35
C ARG A 100 -2.71 17.41 -0.49
N SER A 101 -2.65 16.11 -0.65
CA SER A 101 -3.69 15.36 -1.35
C SER A 101 -4.56 14.60 -0.34
N GLN A 102 -5.88 14.62 -0.55
CA GLN A 102 -6.84 13.86 0.26
C GLN A 102 -7.19 12.51 -0.37
N ALA A 103 -6.86 12.31 -1.64
CA ALA A 103 -7.23 11.11 -2.40
C ALA A 103 -5.98 10.37 -2.89
N ASP A 104 -5.97 9.05 -2.75
CA ASP A 104 -4.88 8.16 -3.19
C ASP A 104 -4.91 7.92 -4.71
N ARG A 105 -5.01 8.99 -5.50
CA ARG A 105 -5.04 8.93 -6.96
C ARG A 105 -4.23 10.07 -7.57
N ALA A 106 -3.64 9.79 -8.72
CA ALA A 106 -3.05 10.81 -9.57
C ALA A 106 -4.13 11.82 -10.01
N GLY A 107 -3.74 13.07 -10.14
CA GLY A 107 -4.63 14.12 -10.58
C GLY A 107 -3.93 15.29 -11.24
N LYS A 108 -4.73 16.15 -11.84
CA LYS A 108 -4.23 17.27 -12.65
C LYS A 108 -4.67 18.59 -12.04
N MET A 109 -3.77 19.57 -12.08
CA MET A 109 -4.04 20.96 -11.73
C MET A 109 -3.75 21.85 -12.92
N ARG A 110 -4.34 23.04 -12.96
CA ARG A 110 -4.13 23.98 -14.06
C ARG A 110 -3.92 25.39 -13.54
N LEU A 111 -2.98 26.10 -14.13
CA LEU A 111 -2.76 27.52 -13.94
C LEU A 111 -3.09 28.23 -15.25
N GLU A 112 -3.90 29.27 -15.18
CA GLU A 112 -4.22 30.14 -16.32
C GLU A 112 -4.26 31.58 -15.82
N VAL A 113 -3.26 32.36 -16.21
CA VAL A 113 -3.12 33.76 -15.78
C VAL A 113 -2.88 34.64 -17.00
N GLN A 114 -3.50 35.81 -17.00
CA GLN A 114 -3.36 36.82 -18.06
C GLN A 114 -3.16 38.20 -17.42
N GLY A 115 -2.32 39.02 -18.03
CA GLY A 115 -2.03 40.38 -17.58
C GLY A 115 -0.71 40.52 -16.82
N GLU A 116 -0.26 41.77 -16.64
CA GLU A 116 0.99 42.09 -15.96
C GLU A 116 0.88 41.83 -14.45
N GLY A 117 1.85 41.12 -13.85
CA GLY A 117 1.80 40.82 -12.43
C GLY A 117 2.67 39.66 -11.97
N ARG A 118 2.67 39.42 -10.65
CA ARG A 118 3.35 38.27 -10.05
C ARG A 118 2.39 37.10 -9.97
N VAL A 119 2.84 35.93 -10.41
CA VAL A 119 2.10 34.68 -10.40
C VAL A 119 2.58 33.83 -9.23
N CYS A 120 1.66 33.48 -8.34
CA CYS A 120 1.94 32.70 -7.14
C CYS A 120 1.29 31.30 -7.23
N ALA A 121 1.71 30.38 -6.36
CA ALA A 121 1.13 29.04 -6.30
C ALA A 121 -0.36 29.07 -5.92
N GLY A 122 -0.83 30.09 -5.21
CA GLY A 122 -2.23 30.30 -4.90
C GLY A 122 -3.12 30.60 -6.11
N ASP A 123 -2.55 30.97 -7.27
CA ASP A 123 -3.30 31.23 -8.50
C ASP A 123 -3.62 29.93 -9.28
N ILE A 124 -3.07 28.79 -8.83
CA ILE A 124 -3.31 27.49 -9.45
C ILE A 124 -4.74 27.04 -9.13
N SER A 125 -5.50 26.68 -10.17
CA SER A 125 -6.78 26.02 -10.04
C SER A 125 -6.59 24.55 -9.65
N THR A 126 -6.93 24.24 -8.40
CA THR A 126 -6.89 22.88 -7.85
C THR A 126 -8.29 22.25 -7.85
N SER A 127 -8.36 20.92 -7.90
CA SER A 127 -9.60 20.18 -7.61
C SER A 127 -9.80 20.07 -6.09
N SER A 128 -10.96 19.59 -5.66
CA SER A 128 -11.26 19.33 -4.24
C SER A 128 -10.27 18.38 -3.55
N ASP A 129 -9.56 17.58 -4.35
CA ASP A 129 -8.70 16.51 -3.85
C ASP A 129 -7.29 17.01 -3.51
N PHE A 130 -6.92 18.22 -3.96
CA PHE A 130 -5.60 18.81 -3.76
C PHE A 130 -5.68 20.19 -3.12
N GLU A 131 -4.86 20.40 -2.11
CA GLU A 131 -4.70 21.66 -1.39
C GLU A 131 -3.24 22.11 -1.49
N ILE A 132 -3.01 23.36 -1.90
CA ILE A 132 -1.68 23.96 -1.93
C ILE A 132 -1.40 24.57 -0.55
N VAL A 133 -0.34 24.09 0.08
CA VAL A 133 0.01 24.46 1.46
C VAL A 133 0.77 25.79 1.53
N ASN A 134 1.50 26.14 0.47
CA ASN A 134 2.30 27.36 0.37
C ASN A 134 1.83 28.28 -0.78
N PRO A 135 0.62 28.86 -0.69
CA PRO A 135 0.03 29.67 -1.76
C PRO A 135 0.85 30.94 -2.09
N GLU A 136 1.65 31.43 -1.16
CA GLU A 136 2.51 32.60 -1.32
C GLU A 136 3.77 32.37 -2.15
N LEU A 137 4.04 31.12 -2.54
CA LEU A 137 5.23 30.78 -3.32
C LEU A 137 5.18 31.47 -4.69
N HIS A 138 6.19 32.29 -4.96
CA HIS A 138 6.40 32.92 -6.27
C HIS A 138 6.76 31.86 -7.32
N LEU A 139 6.02 31.84 -8.42
CA LEU A 139 6.28 30.94 -9.56
C LEU A 139 6.93 31.70 -10.72
N ALA A 140 6.31 32.81 -11.14
CA ALA A 140 6.72 33.61 -12.29
C ALA A 140 6.26 35.07 -12.18
N THR A 141 6.77 35.93 -13.06
CA THR A 141 6.39 37.33 -13.23
C THR A 141 6.04 37.58 -14.69
N LEU A 142 4.86 38.11 -14.95
CA LEU A 142 4.39 38.51 -16.28
C LEU A 142 4.72 39.99 -16.50
N ASP A 143 5.49 40.27 -17.56
CA ASP A 143 6.07 41.60 -17.84
C ASP A 143 5.18 42.47 -18.74
N SER A 144 4.04 41.97 -19.21
CA SER A 144 3.18 42.70 -20.16
C SER A 144 1.70 42.39 -19.94
N ASN A 145 0.83 43.36 -20.24
CA ASN A 145 -0.62 43.19 -20.11
C ASN A 145 -1.21 42.16 -21.10
N ASP A 146 -0.50 41.89 -22.20
CA ASP A 146 -0.89 40.86 -23.18
C ASP A 146 -0.23 39.50 -22.91
N ALA A 147 0.58 39.39 -21.85
CA ALA A 147 1.21 38.13 -21.47
C ALA A 147 0.16 37.16 -20.92
N HIS A 148 0.27 35.91 -21.33
CA HIS A 148 -0.57 34.81 -20.88
C HIS A 148 0.33 33.63 -20.52
N LEU A 149 -0.03 32.94 -19.44
CA LEU A 149 0.68 31.76 -18.99
C LEU A 149 -0.34 30.68 -18.63
N THR A 150 -0.30 29.59 -19.40
CA THR A 150 -1.11 28.40 -19.16
C THR A 150 -0.19 27.23 -18.86
N ILE A 151 -0.42 26.57 -17.73
CA ILE A 151 0.36 25.41 -17.30
C ILE A 151 -0.59 24.32 -16.80
N GLU A 152 -0.37 23.10 -17.25
CA GLU A 152 -0.98 21.88 -16.71
C GLU A 152 0.06 21.14 -15.86
N PHE A 153 -0.32 20.75 -14.65
CA PHE A 153 0.51 20.00 -13.72
C PHE A 153 -0.09 18.63 -13.50
N ASN A 154 0.76 17.62 -13.41
CA ASN A 154 0.36 16.30 -12.95
C ASN A 154 0.93 16.04 -11.56
N VAL A 155 0.03 15.68 -10.66
CA VAL A 155 0.31 15.42 -9.26
C VAL A 155 0.11 13.93 -9.00
N GLU A 156 1.11 13.31 -8.44
CA GLU A 156 1.06 11.91 -8.02
C GLU A 156 1.37 11.79 -6.55
N GLN A 157 0.87 10.71 -5.95
CA GLN A 157 1.27 10.29 -4.61
C GLN A 157 2.39 9.26 -4.72
N GLY A 158 3.33 9.31 -3.79
CA GLY A 158 4.46 8.40 -3.78
C GLY A 158 5.25 8.48 -2.49
N VAL A 159 6.38 7.80 -2.49
CA VAL A 159 7.34 7.79 -1.38
C VAL A 159 8.74 8.13 -1.89
N GLY A 160 9.50 8.84 -1.07
CA GLY A 160 10.90 9.13 -1.36
C GLY A 160 11.09 10.12 -2.51
N TYR A 161 11.93 9.74 -3.47
CA TYR A 161 12.39 10.59 -4.57
C TYR A 161 12.35 9.84 -5.88
N GLN A 162 11.82 10.47 -6.91
CA GLN A 162 11.85 9.98 -8.28
C GLN A 162 12.52 11.03 -9.17
N ALA A 163 13.58 10.63 -9.86
CA ALA A 163 14.26 11.50 -10.80
C ALA A 163 13.40 11.74 -12.06
N ALA A 164 13.56 12.90 -12.68
CA ALA A 164 13.01 13.20 -14.00
C ALA A 164 13.73 12.37 -15.07
N THR A 165 13.39 11.09 -15.20
CA THR A 165 13.76 10.27 -16.35
C THR A 165 12.69 10.39 -17.42
N GLN A 166 13.08 10.58 -18.68
CA GLN A 166 12.20 10.25 -19.80
C GLN A 166 11.84 8.77 -19.65
N ALA A 167 10.55 8.45 -19.65
CA ALA A 167 10.07 7.11 -19.31
C ALA A 167 10.76 6.03 -20.16
N ASP A 168 11.59 5.18 -19.54
CA ASP A 168 12.09 3.94 -20.15
C ASP A 168 10.93 2.92 -20.36
N SER A 169 9.77 3.18 -19.77
CA SER A 169 8.57 2.35 -19.83
C SER A 169 7.71 2.62 -21.07
N GLY A 170 8.29 2.50 -22.27
CA GLY A 170 7.59 2.29 -23.57
C GLY A 170 6.55 3.34 -24.03
N THR A 171 6.25 4.34 -23.21
CA THR A 171 5.20 5.35 -23.43
C THR A 171 5.88 6.70 -23.33
N ASN A 172 6.54 7.10 -24.41
CA ASN A 172 7.11 8.44 -24.47
C ASN A 172 6.00 9.47 -24.24
N PRO A 173 6.20 10.40 -23.30
CA PRO A 173 5.21 11.44 -23.08
C PRO A 173 5.04 12.27 -24.36
N PRO A 174 3.82 12.79 -24.63
CA PRO A 174 3.60 13.66 -25.78
C PRO A 174 4.58 14.82 -25.81
N VAL A 175 4.93 15.27 -27.02
CA VAL A 175 5.80 16.44 -27.22
C VAL A 175 5.25 17.64 -26.44
N GLY A 176 6.13 18.33 -25.69
CA GLY A 176 5.78 19.48 -24.84
C GLY A 176 5.50 19.14 -23.36
N VAL A 177 5.57 17.87 -22.97
CA VAL A 177 5.57 17.47 -21.55
C VAL A 177 7.00 17.50 -21.00
N LEU A 178 7.19 18.29 -19.95
CA LEU A 178 8.47 18.48 -19.27
C LEU A 178 8.46 17.65 -17.97
N PRO A 179 9.25 16.57 -17.86
CA PRO A 179 9.36 15.82 -16.62
C PRO A 179 10.06 16.65 -15.55
N VAL A 180 9.63 16.48 -14.30
CA VAL A 180 10.20 17.17 -13.14
C VAL A 180 10.53 16.13 -12.07
N ASP A 181 11.65 16.32 -11.37
CA ASP A 181 11.99 15.44 -10.26
C ASP A 181 10.94 15.56 -9.16
N ALA A 182 10.32 14.43 -8.83
CA ALA A 182 9.29 14.37 -7.81
C ALA A 182 9.90 14.07 -6.45
N VAL A 183 9.73 15.00 -5.51
CA VAL A 183 10.13 14.85 -4.10
C VAL A 183 8.88 14.62 -3.27
N PHE A 184 8.56 13.37 -2.99
CA PHE A 184 7.35 12.99 -2.26
C PHE A 184 7.50 13.11 -0.74
N SER A 185 8.72 13.21 -0.21
CA SER A 185 8.96 13.22 1.23
C SER A 185 8.56 14.56 1.88
N PRO A 186 7.55 14.58 2.79
CA PRO A 186 7.10 15.79 3.46
C PRO A 186 7.96 16.14 4.70
N VAL A 187 8.81 15.22 5.15
CA VAL A 187 9.66 15.39 6.34
C VAL A 187 11.03 15.93 5.93
N ARG A 188 11.40 17.11 6.44
CA ARG A 188 12.68 17.76 6.10
C ARG A 188 13.81 17.35 7.03
N LYS A 189 13.50 17.16 8.30
CA LYS A 189 14.50 16.87 9.34
C LYS A 189 13.88 16.04 10.44
N VAL A 190 14.67 15.11 10.96
CA VAL A 190 14.35 14.35 12.16
C VAL A 190 15.59 14.27 13.04
N ASN A 191 15.39 14.57 14.31
CA ASN A 191 16.38 14.43 15.37
C ASN A 191 15.81 13.52 16.47
N TYR A 192 16.67 12.76 17.13
CA TYR A 192 16.27 12.03 18.33
C TYR A 192 17.37 12.11 19.38
N ASN A 193 16.96 12.18 20.65
CA ASN A 193 17.84 12.16 21.80
C ASN A 193 17.40 11.07 22.77
N VAL A 194 18.36 10.37 23.37
CA VAL A 194 18.10 9.36 24.39
C VAL A 194 18.64 9.88 25.72
N GLU A 195 17.74 10.10 26.66
CA GLU A 195 18.04 10.59 28.01
C GLU A 195 17.84 9.46 29.02
N ARG A 196 18.49 9.54 30.18
CA ARG A 196 18.23 8.60 31.29
C ARG A 196 17.08 9.11 32.13
N THR A 197 16.14 8.24 32.46
CA THR A 197 14.99 8.54 33.31
C THR A 197 15.01 7.66 34.56
N ARG A 198 14.49 8.20 35.67
CA ARG A 198 14.43 7.50 36.95
C ARG A 198 12.99 7.11 37.22
N VAL A 199 12.76 5.82 37.47
CA VAL A 199 11.45 5.27 37.86
C VAL A 199 11.58 4.70 39.27
N GLY A 200 11.00 5.40 40.26
CA GLY A 200 11.12 5.02 41.67
C GLY A 200 12.56 5.01 42.17
N GLN A 201 13.07 3.82 42.51
CA GLN A 201 14.46 3.62 42.96
C GLN A 201 15.44 3.28 41.83
N VAL A 202 14.94 2.93 40.65
CA VAL A 202 15.73 2.45 39.51
C VAL A 202 16.03 3.62 38.56
N THR A 203 17.29 3.76 38.12
CA THR A 203 17.79 4.94 37.38
C THR A 203 18.34 4.63 35.99
N ASP A 204 18.23 3.40 35.51
CA ASP A 204 18.80 2.93 34.24
C ASP A 204 17.78 2.85 33.09
N TYR A 205 16.53 3.25 33.33
CA TYR A 205 15.55 3.45 32.26
C TYR A 205 15.95 4.61 31.35
N GLU A 206 15.48 4.54 30.12
CA GLU A 206 15.70 5.53 29.08
C GLU A 206 14.41 6.28 28.75
N ARG A 207 14.58 7.52 28.30
CA ARG A 207 13.57 8.38 27.71
C ARG A 207 14.02 8.72 26.30
N LEU A 208 13.20 8.39 25.32
CA LEU A 208 13.44 8.75 23.93
C LEU A 208 12.68 10.05 23.63
N VAL A 209 13.37 11.07 23.11
CA VAL A 209 12.77 12.31 22.63
C VAL A 209 13.02 12.41 21.13
N ILE A 210 11.95 12.51 20.33
CA ILE A 210 12.00 12.64 18.88
C ILE A 210 11.48 14.02 18.50
N GLU A 211 12.25 14.73 17.67
CA GLU A 211 11.92 16.04 17.12
C GLU A 211 11.81 15.91 15.59
N VAL A 212 10.69 16.33 15.02
CA VAL A 212 10.36 16.19 13.59
C VAL A 212 9.99 17.54 13.01
N TRP A 213 10.56 17.87 11.85
CA TRP A 213 10.21 19.05 11.07
C TRP A 213 9.64 18.63 9.72
N THR A 214 8.41 19.06 9.43
CA THR A 214 7.69 18.81 8.18
C THR A 214 7.59 20.10 7.35
N ASP A 215 7.16 19.98 6.10
CA ASP A 215 6.89 21.12 5.23
C ASP A 215 5.44 21.63 5.30
N GLY A 216 4.67 21.17 6.28
CA GLY A 216 3.27 21.55 6.50
C GLY A 216 2.26 20.69 5.72
N THR A 217 2.71 19.83 4.81
CA THR A 217 1.81 18.92 4.07
C THR A 217 1.15 17.91 5.00
N ILE A 218 1.93 17.39 5.96
CA ILE A 218 1.49 16.51 7.04
C ILE A 218 1.89 17.14 8.38
N LYS A 219 1.05 16.95 9.40
CA LYS A 219 1.39 17.34 10.77
C LYS A 219 2.52 16.47 11.31
N ALA A 220 3.44 17.05 12.05
CA ALA A 220 4.62 16.33 12.54
C ALA A 220 4.26 15.11 13.43
N VAL A 221 3.23 15.23 14.28
CA VAL A 221 2.77 14.12 15.13
C VAL A 221 2.14 12.99 14.30
N GLU A 222 1.38 13.35 13.27
CA GLU A 222 0.76 12.39 12.35
C GLU A 222 1.82 11.64 11.53
N ALA A 223 2.88 12.33 11.08
CA ALA A 223 4.01 11.69 10.42
C ALA A 223 4.69 10.65 11.31
N VAL A 224 4.84 10.93 12.62
CA VAL A 224 5.39 9.96 13.59
C VAL A 224 4.47 8.74 13.72
N GLN A 225 3.15 8.94 13.74
CA GLN A 225 2.18 7.85 13.78
C GLN A 225 2.29 6.97 12.53
N GLN A 226 2.23 7.56 11.33
CA GLN A 226 2.35 6.81 10.07
C GLN A 226 3.68 6.04 9.99
N ALA A 227 4.79 6.65 10.44
CA ALA A 227 6.08 5.98 10.47
C ALA A 227 6.12 4.80 11.46
N ALA A 228 5.43 4.90 12.61
CA ALA A 228 5.32 3.82 13.57
C ALA A 228 4.47 2.66 13.02
N GLU A 229 3.34 2.96 12.38
CA GLU A 229 2.49 1.97 11.71
C GLU A 229 3.26 1.22 10.62
N ASN A 230 3.99 1.94 9.77
CA ASN A 230 4.87 1.34 8.77
C ASN A 230 5.92 0.42 9.39
N LEU A 231 6.54 0.82 10.51
CA LEU A 231 7.53 -0.01 11.21
C LEU A 231 6.90 -1.30 11.77
N VAL A 232 5.69 -1.21 12.34
CA VAL A 232 4.95 -2.35 12.86
C VAL A 232 4.60 -3.32 11.75
N ASN A 233 4.13 -2.83 10.60
CA ASN A 233 3.79 -3.67 9.44
C ASN A 233 5.01 -4.48 8.95
N HIS A 234 6.20 -3.87 8.92
CA HIS A 234 7.43 -4.59 8.58
C HIS A 234 7.82 -5.62 9.63
N PHE A 235 7.70 -5.29 10.93
CA PHE A 235 8.00 -6.25 12.00
C PHE A 235 6.99 -7.39 12.10
N PHE A 236 5.75 -7.18 11.68
CA PHE A 236 4.72 -8.21 11.65
C PHE A 236 5.09 -9.39 10.74
N LEU A 237 5.82 -9.14 9.65
CA LEU A 237 6.37 -10.20 8.79
C LEU A 237 7.35 -11.09 9.55
N PHE A 238 8.17 -10.51 10.42
CA PHE A 238 9.13 -11.27 11.24
C PHE A 238 8.46 -12.02 12.39
N SER A 239 7.39 -11.50 12.98
CA SER A 239 6.66 -12.23 14.03
C SER A 239 5.99 -13.49 13.49
N ASN A 240 5.69 -13.53 12.19
CA ASN A 240 5.06 -14.68 11.53
C ASN A 240 6.07 -15.63 10.86
N LEU A 241 7.38 -15.44 11.07
CA LEU A 241 8.44 -16.23 10.42
C LEU A 241 8.30 -17.74 10.68
N SER A 242 7.82 -18.14 11.86
CA SER A 242 7.58 -19.54 12.24
C SER A 242 6.58 -20.27 11.34
N ARG A 243 5.74 -19.54 10.60
CA ARG A 243 4.75 -20.11 9.66
C ARG A 243 5.29 -20.31 8.25
N VAL A 244 6.44 -19.73 7.92
CA VAL A 244 7.05 -19.81 6.59
C VAL A 244 7.81 -21.13 6.40
N GLY A 245 8.09 -21.86 7.49
CA GLY A 245 8.82 -23.14 7.47
C GLY A 245 7.98 -24.40 7.29
N GLU A 246 6.64 -24.29 7.31
CA GLU A 246 5.73 -25.43 7.11
C GLU A 246 5.06 -25.29 5.74
N GLY A 247 5.75 -25.76 4.70
CA GLY A 247 5.18 -26.15 3.40
C GLY A 247 4.33 -25.12 2.67
N GLU A 248 4.86 -24.59 1.56
CA GLU A 248 4.05 -23.93 0.53
C GLU A 248 2.85 -24.79 0.12
N ALA A 249 1.67 -24.34 0.55
CA ALA A 249 0.43 -24.45 -0.19
C ALA A 249 -0.32 -23.13 0.02
N ASP A 250 -0.08 -22.21 -0.91
CA ASP A 250 -0.99 -21.11 -1.29
C ASP A 250 -1.71 -20.39 -0.14
N ARG A 251 -0.93 -19.69 0.70
CA ARG A 251 -1.49 -18.69 1.63
C ARG A 251 -0.89 -17.34 1.29
N THR A 252 -1.71 -16.50 0.67
CA THR A 252 -1.49 -15.06 0.55
C THR A 252 -1.14 -14.49 1.93
N PRO A 253 -0.13 -13.60 2.05
CA PRO A 253 0.23 -13.03 3.33
C PRO A 253 -0.96 -12.27 3.91
N LEU A 254 -1.44 -12.69 5.08
CA LEU A 254 -2.51 -12.01 5.81
C LEU A 254 -2.08 -10.57 6.12
N VAL A 255 -2.55 -9.60 5.32
CA VAL A 255 -2.50 -8.17 5.66
C VAL A 255 -3.70 -7.88 6.57
N VAL A 256 -3.64 -8.35 7.81
CA VAL A 256 -4.63 -7.97 8.83
C VAL A 256 -4.02 -6.83 9.63
N SER A 257 -4.70 -5.68 9.66
CA SER A 257 -4.27 -4.53 10.45
C SER A 257 -3.98 -4.93 11.91
N PRO A 258 -2.88 -4.45 12.53
CA PRO A 258 -2.50 -4.81 13.90
C PRO A 258 -3.61 -4.59 14.95
N GLU A 259 -4.51 -3.64 14.69
CA GLU A 259 -5.67 -3.34 15.52
C GLU A 259 -6.73 -4.45 15.52
N ILE A 260 -7.01 -5.05 14.36
CA ILE A 260 -7.97 -6.15 14.23
C ILE A 260 -7.39 -7.40 14.89
N TYR A 261 -6.10 -7.67 14.68
CA TYR A 261 -5.42 -8.83 15.26
C TYR A 261 -5.45 -8.84 16.80
N GLN A 262 -5.37 -7.66 17.45
CA GLN A 262 -5.43 -7.53 18.91
C GLN A 262 -6.85 -7.38 19.47
N THR A 263 -7.87 -7.34 18.62
CA THR A 263 -9.26 -7.15 19.05
C THR A 263 -9.76 -8.38 19.82
N PRO A 264 -10.37 -8.21 21.02
CA PRO A 264 -10.99 -9.31 21.75
C PRO A 264 -12.17 -9.90 20.97
N ILE A 265 -12.36 -11.23 21.03
CA ILE A 265 -13.49 -11.91 20.37
C ILE A 265 -14.87 -11.50 20.90
N GLU A 266 -14.91 -10.78 22.02
CA GLU A 266 -16.14 -10.23 22.60
C GLU A 266 -16.68 -9.02 21.82
N LYS A 267 -15.81 -8.34 21.07
CA LYS A 267 -16.20 -7.21 20.21
C LYS A 267 -16.71 -7.67 18.85
N LEU A 268 -16.35 -8.87 18.41
CA LEU A 268 -17.03 -9.56 17.33
C LEU A 268 -18.40 -9.95 17.88
N GLU A 269 -19.47 -9.37 17.37
CA GLU A 269 -20.86 -9.62 17.79
C GLU A 269 -21.33 -11.04 17.43
N LEU A 270 -20.64 -12.06 17.96
CA LEU A 270 -20.87 -13.48 17.75
C LEU A 270 -22.03 -13.96 18.61
N SER A 271 -22.71 -15.02 18.17
CA SER A 271 -23.73 -15.66 18.98
C SER A 271 -23.16 -16.10 20.34
N PRO A 272 -24.00 -16.11 21.40
CA PRO A 272 -23.59 -16.60 22.71
C PRO A 272 -23.04 -18.03 22.68
N ARG A 273 -23.42 -18.83 21.66
CA ARG A 273 -22.92 -20.19 21.48
C ARG A 273 -21.48 -20.17 20.96
N THR A 274 -21.22 -19.46 19.87
CA THR A 274 -19.90 -19.40 19.21
C THR A 274 -18.87 -18.75 20.13
N LEU A 275 -19.23 -17.64 20.79
CA LEU A 275 -18.38 -16.96 21.76
C LEU A 275 -18.01 -17.84 22.96
N ASN A 276 -18.97 -18.59 23.52
CA ASN A 276 -18.70 -19.48 24.65
C ASN A 276 -17.87 -20.71 24.26
N CYS A 277 -17.96 -21.18 23.01
CA CYS A 277 -17.11 -22.27 22.52
C CYS A 277 -15.66 -21.80 22.41
N LEU A 278 -15.41 -20.63 21.81
CA LEU A 278 -14.08 -20.04 21.68
C LEU A 278 -13.44 -19.70 23.04
N LYS A 279 -14.21 -19.11 23.96
CA LYS A 279 -13.71 -18.84 25.33
C LYS A 279 -13.31 -20.11 26.09
N ARG A 280 -14.02 -21.23 25.87
CA ARG A 280 -13.70 -22.52 26.53
C ARG A 280 -12.47 -23.20 25.95
N SER A 281 -12.12 -22.91 24.69
CA SER A 281 -10.88 -23.36 24.07
C SER A 281 -9.72 -22.40 24.29
N HIS A 282 -9.84 -21.46 25.25
CA HIS A 282 -8.84 -20.43 25.56
C HIS A 282 -8.54 -19.46 24.40
N ILE A 283 -9.44 -19.33 23.44
CA ILE A 283 -9.34 -18.38 22.35
C ILE A 283 -10.07 -17.11 22.80
N SER A 284 -9.33 -16.00 22.89
CA SER A 284 -9.78 -14.73 23.47
C SER A 284 -9.58 -13.54 22.54
N LYS A 285 -8.71 -13.67 21.54
CA LYS A 285 -8.40 -12.62 20.55
C LYS A 285 -8.69 -13.08 19.13
N VAL A 286 -8.99 -12.13 18.25
CA VAL A 286 -9.15 -12.34 16.80
C VAL A 286 -7.88 -12.97 16.22
N GLY A 287 -6.70 -12.49 16.61
CA GLY A 287 -5.43 -13.03 16.15
C GLY A 287 -5.34 -14.54 16.35
N GLU A 288 -5.68 -15.04 17.55
CA GLU A 288 -5.67 -16.47 17.92
C GLU A 288 -6.62 -17.32 17.06
N VAL A 289 -7.76 -16.76 16.64
CA VAL A 289 -8.70 -17.43 15.74
C VAL A 289 -8.09 -17.58 14.35
N LEU A 290 -7.39 -16.56 13.86
CA LEU A 290 -6.76 -16.55 12.53
C LEU A 290 -5.52 -17.45 12.43
N GLU A 291 -4.97 -17.88 13.56
CA GLU A 291 -3.83 -18.81 13.60
C GLU A 291 -4.28 -20.27 13.48
N MET A 292 -5.54 -20.56 13.77
CA MET A 292 -6.11 -21.90 13.74
C MET A 292 -6.75 -22.19 12.39
N SER A 293 -6.61 -23.43 11.93
CA SER A 293 -7.28 -23.90 10.72
C SER A 293 -8.77 -24.19 10.95
N ASP A 294 -9.57 -24.15 9.88
CA ASP A 294 -11.00 -24.49 9.93
C ASP A 294 -11.25 -25.89 10.53
N GLU A 295 -10.38 -26.85 10.22
CA GLU A 295 -10.45 -28.22 10.75
C GLU A 295 -10.17 -28.27 12.26
N GLU A 296 -9.30 -27.40 12.78
CA GLU A 296 -9.01 -27.30 14.20
C GLU A 296 -10.13 -26.60 14.96
N LEU A 297 -10.75 -25.60 14.35
CA LEU A 297 -11.93 -24.93 14.90
C LEU A 297 -13.12 -25.90 15.00
N LEU A 298 -13.32 -26.77 14.01
CA LEU A 298 -14.37 -27.81 14.03
C LEU A 298 -14.13 -28.91 15.07
N LYS A 299 -12.89 -29.12 15.53
CA LYS A 299 -12.57 -30.06 16.63
C LYS A 299 -12.95 -29.50 18.01
N ILE A 300 -13.26 -28.20 18.12
CA ILE A 300 -13.68 -27.60 19.39
C ILE A 300 -15.03 -28.17 19.82
N ARG A 301 -15.12 -28.59 21.08
CA ARG A 301 -16.32 -29.22 21.63
C ARG A 301 -17.54 -28.29 21.51
N ASN A 302 -18.55 -28.75 20.76
CA ASN A 302 -19.80 -28.04 20.44
C ASN A 302 -19.66 -26.86 19.44
N PHE A 303 -18.48 -26.69 18.85
CA PHE A 303 -18.27 -25.84 17.67
C PHE A 303 -18.69 -26.65 16.44
N GLY A 304 -19.42 -26.04 15.51
CA GLY A 304 -19.92 -26.73 14.32
C GLY A 304 -19.97 -25.81 13.12
N GLU A 305 -20.34 -26.34 11.96
CA GLU A 305 -20.31 -25.62 10.67
C GLU A 305 -21.04 -24.28 10.71
N LYS A 306 -22.20 -24.20 11.38
CA LYS A 306 -22.95 -22.93 11.53
C LYS A 306 -22.19 -21.87 12.34
N SER A 307 -21.44 -22.28 13.36
CA SER A 307 -20.60 -21.37 14.15
C SER A 307 -19.36 -20.95 13.39
N LEU A 308 -18.84 -21.81 12.50
CA LEU A 308 -17.72 -21.51 11.63
C LEU A 308 -18.10 -20.49 10.56
N VAL A 309 -19.26 -20.66 9.92
CA VAL A 309 -19.81 -19.70 8.95
C VAL A 309 -20.09 -18.35 9.60
N GLU A 310 -20.73 -18.34 10.78
CA GLU A 310 -20.98 -17.11 11.55
C GLU A 310 -19.68 -16.38 11.92
N LEU A 311 -18.68 -17.12 12.41
CA LEU A 311 -17.38 -16.56 12.76
C LEU A 311 -16.71 -15.94 11.53
N LYS A 312 -16.80 -16.62 10.39
CA LYS A 312 -16.26 -16.16 9.12
C LYS A 312 -16.95 -14.88 8.66
N GLU A 313 -18.27 -14.85 8.58
CA GLU A 313 -19.03 -13.65 8.21
C GLU A 313 -18.68 -12.45 9.09
N LYS A 314 -18.56 -12.65 10.42
CA LYS A 314 -18.19 -11.58 11.36
C LYS A 314 -16.72 -11.14 11.24
N LEU A 315 -15.81 -12.02 10.88
CA LEU A 315 -14.42 -11.66 10.59
C LEU A 315 -14.32 -10.84 9.29
N ALA A 316 -15.08 -11.20 8.27
CA ALA A 316 -15.17 -10.45 7.01
C ALA A 316 -15.77 -9.04 7.23
N GLU A 317 -16.84 -8.92 8.02
CA GLU A 317 -17.43 -7.62 8.41
C GLU A 317 -16.44 -6.70 9.14
N ASN A 318 -15.50 -7.28 9.89
CA ASN A 318 -14.48 -6.54 10.65
C ASN A 318 -13.18 -6.30 9.85
N GLY A 319 -13.20 -6.50 8.53
CA GLY A 319 -12.09 -6.17 7.65
C GLY A 319 -11.01 -7.26 7.56
N VAL A 320 -11.28 -8.49 8.00
CA VAL A 320 -10.42 -9.64 7.71
C VAL A 320 -10.88 -10.25 6.39
N THR A 321 -10.29 -9.80 5.29
CA THR A 321 -10.64 -10.24 3.94
C THR A 321 -9.74 -11.40 3.53
N ASP A 322 -10.04 -12.61 4.00
CA ASP A 322 -9.71 -13.83 3.25
C ASP A 322 -10.47 -15.01 3.83
N ILE A 323 -11.72 -15.12 3.42
CA ILE A 323 -12.52 -16.28 3.71
C ILE A 323 -13.15 -16.71 2.42
N ASN A 324 -12.65 -17.83 1.90
CA ASN A 324 -13.31 -18.55 0.83
C ASN A 324 -14.72 -18.91 1.33
N ILE A 325 -15.71 -18.09 0.97
CA ILE A 325 -17.12 -18.44 1.05
C ILE A 325 -17.38 -19.21 -0.23
N GLU A 326 -17.11 -20.51 -0.23
CA GLU A 326 -17.76 -21.35 -1.24
C GLU A 326 -19.26 -21.40 -0.90
N PRO A 327 -20.14 -20.93 -1.81
CA PRO A 327 -21.58 -21.07 -1.60
C PRO A 327 -21.94 -22.55 -1.77
N THR A 328 -22.10 -23.27 -0.66
CA THR A 328 -22.71 -24.59 -0.70
C THR A 328 -24.20 -24.42 -1.04
N GLY A 329 -24.58 -24.67 -2.29
CA GLY A 329 -25.96 -24.95 -2.67
C GLY A 329 -26.53 -24.16 -3.84
N THR A 330 -26.07 -24.46 -5.05
CA THR A 330 -26.95 -24.50 -6.23
C THR A 330 -26.63 -25.77 -7.00
N VAL A 331 -27.67 -26.60 -7.18
CA VAL A 331 -27.65 -27.86 -7.93
C VAL A 331 -27.08 -27.58 -9.32
N GLY A 332 -25.96 -28.22 -9.65
CA GLY A 332 -25.37 -28.14 -10.98
C GLY A 332 -26.29 -28.78 -12.01
N ASP A 333 -26.46 -28.11 -13.15
CA ASP A 333 -27.09 -28.65 -14.34
C ASP A 333 -26.48 -30.01 -14.66
N ILE A 334 -27.31 -31.05 -14.60
CA ILE A 334 -26.95 -32.39 -15.04
C ILE A 334 -27.05 -32.36 -16.57
N SER A 335 -25.91 -32.59 -17.25
CA SER A 335 -25.85 -32.84 -18.68
C SER A 335 -26.81 -33.98 -19.05
N PRO A 336 -27.61 -33.86 -20.13
CA PRO A 336 -28.56 -34.91 -20.55
C PRO A 336 -27.91 -36.27 -20.85
N GLU A 337 -26.60 -36.31 -20.99
CA GLU A 337 -25.81 -37.49 -21.33
C GLU A 337 -25.55 -38.41 -20.11
N ASP A 338 -25.51 -37.87 -18.89
CA ASP A 338 -25.22 -38.64 -17.65
C ASP A 338 -26.46 -39.31 -17.03
N LEU A 339 -27.66 -39.01 -17.54
CA LEU A 339 -28.91 -39.67 -17.11
C LEU A 339 -29.18 -40.99 -17.86
N GLY A 340 -28.42 -41.29 -18.92
CA GLY A 340 -28.62 -42.45 -19.78
C GLY A 340 -28.04 -43.77 -19.25
N GLU A 341 -27.01 -43.72 -18.39
CA GLU A 341 -26.32 -44.94 -17.91
C GLU A 341 -26.91 -45.53 -16.61
N LEU A 342 -27.81 -44.82 -15.93
CA LEU A 342 -28.37 -45.27 -14.64
C LEU A 342 -29.72 -46.01 -14.74
N MET A 343 -30.30 -46.14 -15.94
CA MET A 343 -31.57 -46.86 -16.15
C MET A 343 -31.51 -47.82 -17.35
N GLY A 344 -30.73 -48.89 -17.21
CA GLY A 344 -30.81 -50.05 -18.09
C GLY A 344 -31.92 -51.04 -17.69
N GLY A 345 -32.90 -51.22 -18.59
CA GLY A 345 -33.61 -52.49 -18.77
C GLY A 345 -35.12 -52.50 -18.44
N GLY A 346 -35.96 -52.58 -19.48
CA GLY A 346 -37.35 -53.01 -19.34
C GLY A 346 -38.29 -52.61 -20.48
N GLU A 347 -38.42 -53.50 -21.48
CA GLU A 347 -39.59 -53.72 -22.37
C GLU A 347 -40.24 -52.56 -23.17
N ALA A 348 -40.14 -52.67 -24.50
CA ALA A 348 -41.05 -52.08 -25.50
C ALA A 348 -42.43 -52.80 -25.48
N PRO A 349 -43.56 -52.29 -26.05
CA PRO A 349 -43.61 -51.82 -27.45
C PRO A 349 -44.64 -50.69 -27.83
N ALA A 350 -44.46 -50.21 -29.07
CA ALA A 350 -45.45 -49.73 -30.07
C ALA A 350 -46.37 -48.52 -29.76
N ASP A 351 -46.23 -47.42 -30.51
CA ASP A 351 -47.04 -47.13 -31.72
C ASP A 351 -46.49 -45.86 -32.46
N SER A 352 -46.69 -45.77 -33.78
CA SER A 352 -46.33 -44.63 -34.66
C SER A 352 -47.59 -43.82 -35.02
N PRO A 353 -47.59 -42.83 -35.95
CA PRO A 353 -46.70 -41.68 -36.23
C PRO A 353 -47.50 -40.33 -36.29
N GLY A 354 -46.83 -39.18 -36.48
CA GLY A 354 -47.53 -37.92 -36.82
C GLY A 354 -46.65 -36.69 -37.08
N GLU A 355 -46.31 -36.48 -38.36
CA GLU A 355 -46.11 -35.23 -39.12
C GLU A 355 -45.27 -34.04 -38.58
N ALA A 356 -44.19 -33.74 -39.33
CA ALA A 356 -43.54 -32.43 -39.48
C ALA A 356 -44.41 -31.50 -40.40
N PRO A 357 -44.07 -30.21 -40.66
CA PRO A 357 -42.84 -29.84 -41.40
C PRO A 357 -42.22 -28.46 -41.10
N GLY A 358 -40.99 -28.25 -41.60
CA GLY A 358 -40.54 -26.92 -42.03
C GLY A 358 -39.04 -26.63 -42.03
N MET A 359 -38.36 -27.00 -43.13
CA MET A 359 -37.39 -26.19 -43.92
C MET A 359 -36.14 -25.58 -43.22
N THR A 360 -34.91 -25.52 -43.74
CA THR A 360 -34.14 -25.86 -44.97
C THR A 360 -32.75 -25.22 -44.71
N ILE A 361 -31.57 -25.82 -44.91
CA ILE A 361 -30.68 -25.83 -46.11
C ILE A 361 -29.27 -26.08 -45.51
N GLU A 362 -28.64 -27.23 -45.76
CA GLU A 362 -27.57 -27.48 -46.77
C GLU A 362 -26.31 -26.60 -46.64
N ASN A 363 -25.17 -27.23 -46.26
CA ASN A 363 -24.00 -27.36 -47.13
C ASN A 363 -22.92 -28.30 -46.53
N LEU A 364 -22.92 -29.53 -47.05
CA LEU A 364 -21.81 -30.34 -47.55
C LEU A 364 -20.36 -30.07 -47.10
N GLU A 365 -19.80 -31.09 -46.44
CA GLU A 365 -18.44 -31.67 -46.57
C GLU A 365 -18.06 -31.86 -48.06
N GLU A 366 -16.83 -32.02 -48.54
CA GLU A 366 -15.66 -32.78 -48.08
C GLU A 366 -14.58 -32.52 -49.16
N ASP A 367 -13.29 -32.61 -48.83
CA ASP A 367 -12.29 -33.39 -49.58
C ASP A 367 -10.87 -33.04 -49.11
N ALA A 368 -10.22 -34.08 -48.60
CA ALA A 368 -8.80 -34.18 -48.32
C ALA A 368 -8.03 -34.52 -49.60
N ASP A 369 -6.81 -33.99 -49.79
CA ASP A 369 -5.67 -34.81 -50.23
C ASP A 369 -4.31 -34.09 -50.13
N ASP A 370 -3.33 -34.88 -49.68
CA ASP A 370 -1.89 -34.96 -49.93
C ASP A 370 -0.97 -33.74 -50.19
N GLY A 371 0.19 -33.78 -49.51
CA GLY A 371 1.42 -33.11 -49.94
C GLY A 371 2.49 -33.01 -48.86
N ALA A 372 3.35 -34.02 -48.75
CA ALA A 372 4.53 -34.08 -47.89
C ALA A 372 5.75 -33.30 -48.45
N ASP A 373 6.76 -33.18 -47.58
CA ASP A 373 8.20 -32.91 -47.82
C ASP A 373 8.65 -31.45 -48.06
N ASP A 374 9.38 -30.87 -47.11
CA ASP A 374 10.85 -30.91 -47.11
C ASP A 374 11.45 -30.23 -45.85
N ASP A 375 12.47 -30.89 -45.30
CA ASP A 375 13.37 -30.48 -44.23
C ASP A 375 14.21 -29.23 -44.61
N ASP A 376 14.58 -28.39 -43.64
CA ASP A 376 15.98 -27.93 -43.50
C ASP A 376 16.22 -27.35 -42.10
N ASP A 377 17.01 -28.10 -41.32
CA ASP A 377 17.75 -27.63 -40.15
C ASP A 377 18.95 -26.78 -40.61
N GLY A 378 19.41 -25.87 -39.76
CA GLY A 378 20.86 -25.69 -39.61
C GLY A 378 21.44 -24.28 -39.68
N ASP A 379 22.12 -23.98 -38.57
CA ASP A 379 23.40 -23.29 -38.44
C ASP A 379 23.42 -21.75 -38.47
N ASP A 380 23.74 -21.09 -37.36
CA ASP A 380 25.00 -21.02 -36.56
C ASP A 380 25.95 -19.92 -37.05
N MET A 381 26.43 -19.16 -36.05
CA MET A 381 27.71 -18.42 -36.00
C MET A 381 27.81 -17.15 -36.90
N ASP A 382 28.44 -16.04 -36.49
CA ASP A 382 29.69 -15.89 -35.74
C ASP A 382 29.76 -14.55 -34.98
N ASP A 383 30.64 -14.58 -33.97
CA ASP A 383 31.28 -13.48 -33.24
C ASP A 383 31.93 -12.40 -34.14
N GLU A 384 32.13 -11.20 -33.61
CA GLU A 384 33.43 -10.51 -33.76
C GLU A 384 33.64 -9.43 -32.67
N ASP A 385 34.80 -9.54 -32.04
CA ASP A 385 35.41 -8.74 -30.97
C ASP A 385 35.92 -7.34 -31.42
N ASP A 386 36.35 -6.58 -30.41
CA ASP A 386 37.41 -5.55 -30.38
C ASP A 386 37.11 -4.11 -30.85
N GLU A 387 37.02 -3.18 -29.87
CA GLU A 387 38.05 -2.14 -29.59
C GLU A 387 37.92 -1.52 -28.18
#